data_AF-A0AAQ3QSZ1-F1
#
_entry.id   AF-A0AAQ3QSZ1-F1
#
_cell.length_a   1.000
_cell.length_b   1.000
_cell.length_c   1.000
_cell.angle_alpha   90.00
_cell.angle_beta   90.00
_cell.angle_gamma   90.00
#
_symmetry.space_group_name_H-M   'P 1'
#
loop_
_entity.id
_entity.type
_entity.pdbx_description
1 polymer ?
#
loop_
_entity_poly.entity_id
_entity_poly.type
_entity_poly.pdbx_seq_one_letter_code
_entity_poly.pdbx_strand_id
1 'polypeptide(L)' 'MLSASCLRDFHPARVAAMDRLIARIRVEALASDSGVWVLPNTRFAFFSILLSIIFRVNLDENSIIRIDKVMKRVLPTI' A
#
# COMPACT_ATOMS: atom_id res chain seq x y z
N MET A 1 10.87 -11.93 17.40
CA MET A 1 11.58 -10.75 16.87
C MET A 1 11.64 -10.84 15.35
N LEU A 2 11.52 -9.72 14.65
CA LEU A 2 11.77 -9.67 13.21
C LEU A 2 13.26 -9.99 12.96
N SER A 3 13.57 -11.25 12.66
CA SER A 3 14.93 -11.66 12.33
C SER A 3 15.36 -11.07 10.99
N ALA A 4 16.67 -10.97 10.77
CA ALA A 4 17.20 -10.53 9.47
C ALA A 4 16.73 -11.42 8.30
N SER A 5 16.48 -12.72 8.55
CA SER A 5 15.86 -13.63 7.56
C SER A 5 14.42 -13.24 7.26
N CYS A 6 13.60 -13.01 8.28
CA CYS A 6 12.20 -12.59 8.15
C CYS A 6 12.08 -11.27 7.36
N LEU A 7 12.99 -10.30 7.58
CA LEU A 7 13.03 -9.04 6.83
C LEU A 7 13.36 -9.20 5.33
N ARG A 8 14.18 -10.20 4.99
CA ARG A 8 14.51 -10.53 3.59
C ARG A 8 13.33 -11.16 2.88
N ASP A 9 12.56 -12.01 3.57
CA ASP A 9 11.36 -12.65 3.01
C ASP A 9 10.30 -11.62 2.57
N PHE A 10 10.31 -10.43 3.17
CA PHE A 10 9.41 -9.33 2.82
C PHE A 10 9.92 -8.42 1.70
N HIS A 11 11.12 -8.64 1.17
CA HIS A 11 11.65 -7.82 0.09
C HIS A 11 10.74 -7.78 -1.15
N PRO A 12 10.20 -8.92 -1.65
CA PRO A 12 9.29 -8.92 -2.79
C PRO A 12 8.02 -8.11 -2.55
N ALA A 13 7.45 -8.18 -1.33
CA ALA A 13 6.27 -7.43 -0.96
C ALA A 13 6.52 -5.90 -0.97
N ARG A 14 7.71 -5.47 -0.52
CA ARG A 14 8.10 -4.05 -0.58
C ARG A 14 8.30 -3.56 -2.00
N VAL A 15 8.94 -4.37 -2.86
CA VAL A 15 9.13 -4.03 -4.28
C VAL A 15 7.78 -3.86 -4.97
N ALA A 16 6.88 -4.85 -4.84
CA ALA A 16 5.54 -4.78 -5.44
C ALA A 16 4.72 -3.58 -4.94
N ALA A 17 4.86 -3.20 -3.67
CA ALA A 17 4.19 -2.02 -3.13
C ALA A 17 4.76 -0.71 -3.70
N MET A 18 6.08 -0.63 -3.95
CA MET A 18 6.70 0.52 -4.61
C MET A 18 6.31 0.62 -6.07
N ASP A 19 6.22 -0.50 -6.79
CA ASP A 19 5.75 -0.51 -8.18
C ASP A 19 4.31 0.03 -8.27
N ARG A 20 3.42 -0.40 -7.36
CA ARG A 20 2.05 0.14 -7.25
C ARG A 20 2.03 1.62 -6.91
N LEU A 21 2.89 2.08 -5.99
CA LEU A 21 3.02 3.49 -5.64
C LEU A 21 3.37 4.34 -6.87
N ILE A 22 4.39 3.92 -7.62
CA ILE A 22 4.85 4.61 -8.82
C ILE A 22 3.74 4.62 -9.88
N ALA A 23 3.08 3.48 -10.10
CA ALA A 23 1.97 3.38 -11.05
C ALA A 23 0.84 4.35 -10.71
N ARG A 24 0.41 4.41 -9.44
CA ARG A 24 -0.65 5.33 -8.98
C ARG A 24 -0.26 6.80 -9.17
N ILE A 25 0.95 7.18 -8.77
CA ILE A 25 1.46 8.55 -8.95
C ILE A 25 1.51 8.92 -10.43
N ARG A 26 1.95 8.01 -11.30
CA ARG A 26 1.97 8.25 -12.76
C ARG A 26 0.57 8.47 -13.32
N VAL A 27 -0.39 7.62 -12.97
CA VAL A 27 -1.79 7.78 -13.41
C VAL A 27 -2.36 9.12 -12.94
N GLU A 28 -2.07 9.50 -11.71
CA GLU A 28 -2.55 10.75 -11.14
C GLU A 28 -1.93 11.99 -11.80
N ALA A 29 -0.62 11.95 -12.06
CA ALA A 29 0.10 13.01 -12.77
C ALA A 29 -0.39 13.18 -14.21
N LEU A 30 -0.76 12.09 -14.89
CA LEU A 30 -1.32 12.15 -16.25
C LEU A 30 -2.75 12.67 -16.28
N ALA A 31 -3.52 12.46 -15.21
CA ALA A 31 -4.91 12.87 -15.11
C ALA A 31 -5.10 14.30 -14.58
N SER A 32 -4.06 14.93 -14.02
CA SER A 32 -4.17 16.19 -13.28
C SER A 32 -3.13 17.22 -13.74
N ASP A 33 -3.56 18.43 -14.10
CA ASP A 33 -2.66 19.57 -14.38
C ASP A 33 -2.05 20.21 -13.10
N SER A 34 -2.43 19.72 -11.92
CA SER A 34 -2.21 20.39 -10.63
C SER A 34 -1.32 19.63 -9.63
N GLY A 35 -0.43 18.77 -10.12
CA GLY A 35 0.51 18.02 -9.27
C GLY A 35 -0.06 16.72 -8.70
N VAL A 36 0.69 16.09 -7.77
CA VAL A 36 0.36 14.75 -7.21
C VAL A 36 0.22 14.76 -5.69
N TRP A 37 -0.77 14.03 -5.20
CA TRP A 37 -1.07 13.77 -3.80
C TRP A 37 -0.11 12.70 -3.25
N VAL A 38 1.01 13.15 -2.70
CA VAL A 38 2.04 12.24 -2.15
C VAL A 38 1.50 11.44 -0.96
N LEU A 39 0.93 12.12 0.05
CA LEU A 39 0.55 11.48 1.31
C LEU A 39 -0.49 10.33 1.14
N PRO A 40 -1.59 10.50 0.38
CA PRO A 40 -2.55 9.41 0.15
C PRO A 40 -1.93 8.20 -0.56
N ASN A 41 -1.07 8.44 -1.56
CA ASN A 41 -0.41 7.38 -2.31
C ASN A 41 0.61 6.64 -1.44
N THR A 42 1.42 7.36 -0.68
CA THR A 42 2.36 6.77 0.29
C THR A 42 1.63 5.92 1.33
N ARG A 43 0.52 6.42 1.91
CA ARG A 43 -0.29 5.65 2.88
C ARG A 43 -0.80 4.34 2.27
N PHE A 44 -1.28 4.37 1.02
CA PHE A 44 -1.73 3.17 0.32
C PHE A 44 -0.60 2.13 0.17
N ALA A 45 0.60 2.58 -0.19
CA ALA A 45 1.76 1.70 -0.35
C ALA A 45 2.17 1.04 0.98
N PHE A 46 2.25 1.81 2.07
CA PHE A 46 2.53 1.26 3.40
C PHE A 46 1.47 0.26 3.85
N PHE A 47 0.20 0.58 3.63
CA PHE A 47 -0.90 -0.33 3.97
C PHE A 47 -0.82 -1.64 3.19
N SER A 48 -0.48 -1.57 1.90
CA SER A 48 -0.26 -2.75 1.05
C SER A 48 0.87 -3.64 1.59
N ILE A 49 1.97 -3.04 2.05
CA ILE A 49 3.09 -3.77 2.69
C ILE A 49 2.62 -4.46 3.97
N LEU A 50 1.91 -3.74 4.84
CA LEU A 50 1.40 -4.29 6.10
C LEU A 50 0.48 -5.49 5.85
N LEU A 51 -0.46 -5.38 4.91
CA LEU A 51 -1.35 -6.48 4.55
C LEU A 51 -0.56 -7.69 4.04
N SER A 52 0.42 -7.47 3.17
CA SER A 52 1.24 -8.55 2.60
C SER A 52 2.11 -9.23 3.67
N ILE A 53 2.69 -8.47 4.59
CA ILE A 53 3.52 -9.01 5.68
C ILE A 53 2.67 -9.78 6.70
N ILE A 54 1.52 -9.23 7.12
CA ILE A 54 0.68 -9.80 8.17
C ILE A 54 -0.06 -11.04 7.67
N PHE A 55 -0.67 -10.94 6.49
CA PHE A 55 -1.54 -12.00 5.99
C PHE A 55 -0.85 -12.92 4.98
N ARG A 56 0.38 -12.62 4.55
CA ARG A 56 1.15 -13.40 3.57
C ARG A 56 0.39 -13.68 2.26
N VAL A 57 -0.51 -12.77 1.89
CA VAL A 57 -1.29 -12.83 0.65
C VAL A 57 -0.88 -11.72 -0.30
N ASN A 58 -0.99 -12.00 -1.60
CA ASN A 58 -0.88 -10.99 -2.64
C ASN A 58 -2.28 -10.53 -3.03
N LEU A 59 -2.68 -9.36 -2.52
CA LEU A 59 -3.97 -8.76 -2.83
C LEU A 59 -3.86 -7.83 -4.02
N ASP A 60 -4.88 -7.85 -4.87
CA ASP A 60 -5.07 -6.84 -5.89
C ASP A 60 -5.44 -5.48 -5.27
N GLU A 61 -5.31 -4.43 -6.06
CA GLU A 61 -5.55 -3.06 -5.61
C GLU A 61 -6.99 -2.81 -5.15
N ASN A 62 -8.00 -3.40 -5.79
CA ASN A 62 -9.39 -3.21 -5.39
C ASN A 62 -9.66 -3.86 -4.03
N SER A 63 -9.09 -5.04 -3.78
CA SER A 63 -9.16 -5.68 -2.47
C SER A 63 -8.52 -4.82 -1.38
N ILE A 64 -7.35 -4.24 -1.64
CA ILE A 64 -6.66 -3.35 -0.70
C ILE A 64 -7.51 -2.10 -0.40
N ILE A 65 -8.08 -1.47 -1.42
CA ILE A 65 -8.98 -0.31 -1.26
C ILE A 65 -10.22 -0.68 -0.45
N ARG A 66 -10.81 -1.86 -0.70
CA ARG A 66 -11.97 -2.34 0.04
C ARG A 66 -11.63 -2.56 1.52
N ILE A 67 -10.49 -3.18 1.81
CA ILE A 67 -10.03 -3.40 3.17
C ILE A 67 -9.74 -2.08 3.88
N ASP A 68 -9.07 -1.11 3.22
CA ASP A 68 -8.83 0.23 3.76
C ASP A 68 -10.15 0.94 4.12
N LYS A 69 -11.15 0.87 3.25
CA LYS A 69 -12.50 1.42 3.52
C LYS A 69 -13.17 0.76 4.73
N VAL A 70 -13.07 -0.56 4.86
CA VAL A 70 -13.62 -1.29 6.01
C VAL A 70 -12.89 -0.92 7.29
N MET A 71 -11.55 -0.91 7.27
CA MET A 71 -10.72 -0.57 8.42
C MET A 71 -11.01 0.85 8.93
N LYS A 72 -11.13 1.84 8.04
CA LYS A 72 -11.52 3.21 8.39
C LYS A 72 -12.93 3.33 8.98
N ARG A 73 -13.83 2.38 8.68
CA ARG A 73 -15.18 2.34 9.25
C ARG A 73 -15.20 1.67 10.62
N VAL A 74 -14.44 0.59 10.78
CA VAL A 74 -14.40 -0.23 12.01
C VAL A 74 -13.54 0.42 13.10
N LEU A 75 -12.50 1.14 12.70
CA LEU A 75 -11.67 1.96 13.57
C LEU A 75 -12.04 3.43 13.38
N PRO A 76 -13.15 3.92 13.96
CA PRO A 76 -13.36 5.37 14.02
C PRO A 76 -12.16 5.96 14.76
N THR A 77 -11.46 6.86 14.08
CA THR A 77 -10.29 7.59 14.58
C THR A 77 -10.60 8.13 15.98
N ILE A 78 -9.83 7.71 16.99
CA ILE A 78 -9.69 8.47 18.25
C ILE A 78 -8.80 9.68 17.95
#